data_AF-A0A9E3SXP6-F1
#
_entry.id   AF-A0A9E3SXP6-F1
#
_cell.length_a   1.000
_cell.length_b   1.000
_cell.length_c   1.000
_cell.angle_alpha   90.00
_cell.angle_beta   90.00
_cell.angle_gamma   90.00
#
_symmetry.space_group_name_H-M   'P 1'
#
loop_
_entity.id
_entity.type
_entity.pdbx_description
1 polymer ?
#
loop_
_entity_poly.entity_id
_entity_poly.type
_entity_poly.pdbx_seq_one_letter_code
_entity_poly.pdbx_strand_id
1 'polypeptide(L)'
;APDWLKDHMQPVRQTQIGELPVQQFMPWQVQPGETEKTPRATIGEAAEITGVQTSFEPDQQLLVWVYWHPLRQTEHPLKAFVHLVGPVNPATSTPLWSQDDHFPQNERIRTDSWSPSETYRDTFNLPLADVPSGDYDLFIGLYDPDTGQRIASGETNRFLLTTLTIPAD
;
A
#
# COMPACT_ATOMS: atom_id res chain seq x y z
N ALA A 1 -11.81 19.62 -18.07
CA ALA A 1 -10.46 19.06 -18.27
C ALA A 1 -9.90 18.40 -17.00
N PRO A 2 -10.02 18.98 -15.78
CA PRO A 2 -9.58 18.30 -14.55
C PRO A 2 -10.33 16.98 -14.29
N ASP A 3 -11.60 16.92 -14.67
CA ASP A 3 -12.48 15.79 -14.35
C ASP A 3 -12.12 14.54 -15.15
N TRP A 4 -11.77 14.68 -16.44
CA TRP A 4 -11.37 13.54 -17.27
C TRP A 4 -10.18 12.80 -16.67
N LEU A 5 -9.14 13.53 -16.23
CA LEU A 5 -7.94 12.91 -15.68
C LEU A 5 -8.28 12.11 -14.41
N LYS A 6 -9.09 12.66 -13.51
CA LYS A 6 -9.50 11.97 -12.28
C LYS A 6 -10.37 10.74 -12.57
N ASP A 7 -11.23 10.83 -13.57
CA ASP A 7 -12.16 9.76 -13.92
C ASP A 7 -11.47 8.58 -14.60
N HIS A 8 -10.39 8.83 -15.36
CA HIS A 8 -9.75 7.82 -16.20
C HIS A 8 -8.37 7.39 -15.70
N MET A 9 -7.69 8.23 -14.92
CA MET A 9 -6.32 8.02 -14.50
C MET A 9 -6.17 8.11 -12.98
N GLN A 10 -5.48 7.11 -12.43
CA GLN A 10 -5.03 7.09 -11.04
C GLN A 10 -3.74 7.91 -10.91
N PRO A 11 -3.66 8.86 -9.95
CA PRO A 11 -2.37 9.37 -9.51
C PRO A 11 -1.64 8.25 -8.77
N VAL A 12 -0.46 7.85 -9.26
CA VAL A 12 0.30 6.73 -8.69
C VAL A 12 1.63 7.13 -8.04
N ARG A 13 2.10 8.34 -8.33
CA ARG A 13 3.32 8.91 -7.78
C ARG A 13 3.21 10.43 -7.79
N GLN A 14 3.60 11.04 -6.68
CA GLN A 14 3.82 12.47 -6.57
C GLN A 14 5.11 12.68 -5.79
N THR A 15 6.08 13.37 -6.39
CA THR A 15 7.39 13.63 -5.79
C THR A 15 7.99 14.91 -6.35
N GLN A 16 9.20 15.26 -5.92
CA GLN A 16 10.01 16.35 -6.45
C GLN A 16 11.41 15.85 -6.83
N ILE A 17 11.90 16.26 -8.00
CA ILE A 17 13.28 16.03 -8.45
C ILE A 17 13.97 17.38 -8.52
N GLY A 18 14.73 17.72 -7.48
CA GLY A 18 15.19 19.10 -7.28
C GLY A 18 13.97 20.02 -7.13
N GLU A 19 13.88 21.08 -7.94
CA GLU A 19 12.74 22.01 -7.94
C GLU A 19 11.59 21.57 -8.86
N LEU A 20 11.70 20.42 -9.53
CA LEU A 20 10.72 19.97 -10.51
C LEU A 20 9.66 19.08 -9.85
N PRO A 21 8.38 19.51 -9.78
CA PRO A 21 7.31 18.63 -9.34
C PRO A 21 7.05 17.55 -10.40
N VAL A 22 6.97 16.31 -9.96
CA VAL A 22 6.67 15.16 -10.81
C VAL A 22 5.40 14.49 -10.33
N GLN A 23 4.44 14.34 -11.24
CA GLN A 23 3.25 13.53 -11.03
C GLN A 23 3.18 12.46 -12.12
N GLN A 24 3.01 11.21 -11.69
CA GLN A 24 2.78 10.10 -12.60
C GLN A 24 1.33 9.63 -12.45
N PHE A 25 0.73 9.37 -13.59
CA PHE A 25 -0.61 8.83 -13.69
C PHE A 25 -0.60 7.53 -14.47
N MET A 26 -1.44 6.59 -14.07
CA MET A 26 -1.67 5.34 -14.79
C MET A 26 -3.18 5.09 -14.93
N PRO A 27 -3.64 4.35 -15.94
CA PRO A 27 -5.05 3.99 -16.05
C PRO A 27 -5.53 3.27 -14.78
N TRP A 28 -6.79 3.51 -14.38
CA TRP A 28 -7.38 2.80 -13.23
C TRP A 28 -7.40 1.28 -13.43
N GLN A 29 -7.57 0.83 -14.67
CA GLN A 29 -7.53 -0.58 -15.01
C GLN A 29 -6.09 -1.11 -15.03
N VAL A 30 -5.80 -2.03 -14.11
CA VAL A 30 -4.53 -2.75 -14.02
C VAL A 30 -4.32 -3.60 -15.27
N GLN A 31 -3.14 -3.50 -15.87
CA GLN A 31 -2.77 -4.22 -17.08
C GLN A 31 -2.12 -5.59 -16.75
N PRO A 32 -2.22 -6.61 -17.63
CA PRO A 32 -1.71 -7.97 -17.39
C PRO A 32 -0.20 -8.11 -17.10
N GLY A 33 0.59 -7.04 -17.24
CA GLY A 33 2.02 -7.01 -16.92
C GLY A 33 2.37 -6.34 -15.59
N GLU A 34 1.39 -5.80 -14.87
CA GLU A 34 1.60 -5.12 -13.59
C GLU A 34 1.56 -6.09 -12.39
N THR A 35 1.02 -7.29 -12.57
CA THR A 35 0.82 -8.30 -11.53
C THR A 35 1.57 -9.59 -11.81
N GLU A 36 1.78 -10.36 -10.75
CA GLU A 36 2.29 -11.72 -10.79
C GLU A 36 1.16 -12.73 -11.07
N LYS A 37 1.52 -13.90 -11.61
CA LYS A 37 0.55 -14.99 -11.89
C LYS A 37 0.12 -15.74 -10.64
N THR A 38 1.00 -15.82 -9.65
CA THR A 38 0.74 -16.51 -8.39
C THR A 38 0.57 -15.45 -7.31
N PRO A 39 -0.51 -15.48 -6.52
CA PRO A 39 -0.66 -14.59 -5.39
C PRO A 39 0.51 -14.71 -4.40
N ARG A 40 0.97 -13.57 -3.89
CA ARG A 40 1.99 -13.50 -2.83
C ARG A 40 1.41 -13.88 -1.48
N ALA A 41 0.13 -13.54 -1.26
CA ALA A 41 -0.61 -13.83 -0.03
C ALA A 41 -2.12 -13.72 -0.24
N THR A 42 -2.87 -14.25 0.73
CA THR A 42 -4.31 -14.07 0.86
C THR A 42 -4.61 -13.42 2.21
N ILE A 43 -5.40 -12.34 2.21
CA ILE A 43 -5.83 -11.62 3.41
C ILE A 43 -7.29 -12.01 3.71
N GLY A 44 -7.44 -12.94 4.66
CA GLY A 44 -8.70 -13.52 5.06
C GLY A 44 -9.45 -14.12 3.88
N GLU A 45 -10.74 -13.83 3.80
CA GLU A 45 -11.54 -14.12 2.60
C GLU A 45 -11.67 -12.90 1.68
N ALA A 46 -11.02 -11.76 2.01
CA ALA A 46 -11.28 -10.50 1.32
C ALA A 46 -10.59 -10.42 -0.05
N ALA A 47 -9.28 -10.63 -0.08
CA ALA A 47 -8.48 -10.45 -1.29
C ALA A 47 -7.17 -11.22 -1.26
N GLU A 48 -6.64 -11.45 -2.45
CA GLU A 48 -5.27 -11.84 -2.72
C GLU A 48 -4.41 -10.62 -3.02
N ILE A 49 -3.14 -10.69 -2.61
CA ILE A 49 -2.10 -9.75 -3.03
C ILE A 49 -1.40 -10.36 -4.23
N THR A 50 -1.59 -9.78 -5.41
CA THR A 50 -1.08 -10.32 -6.68
C THR A 50 0.17 -9.59 -7.17
N GLY A 51 0.70 -8.64 -6.41
CA GLY A 51 1.94 -7.95 -6.76
C GLY A 51 2.28 -6.85 -5.77
N VAL A 52 3.56 -6.50 -5.73
CA VAL A 52 4.06 -5.31 -5.03
C VAL A 52 5.10 -4.60 -5.88
N GLN A 53 5.14 -3.29 -5.81
CA GLN A 53 6.28 -2.50 -6.27
C GLN A 53 6.66 -1.49 -5.19
N THR A 54 7.95 -1.20 -5.05
CA THR A 54 8.43 -0.20 -4.10
C THR A 54 9.40 0.74 -4.82
N SER A 55 9.39 2.01 -4.42
CA SER A 55 10.31 3.01 -4.96
C SER A 55 10.70 4.00 -3.86
N PHE A 56 11.99 4.23 -3.70
CA PHE A 56 12.48 5.33 -2.89
C PHE A 56 12.44 6.61 -3.72
N GLU A 57 11.76 7.61 -3.18
CA GLU A 57 11.58 8.89 -3.82
C GLU A 57 12.59 9.92 -3.30
N PRO A 58 13.04 10.87 -4.13
CA PRO A 58 14.04 11.86 -3.74
C PRO A 58 13.62 12.79 -2.60
N ASP A 59 12.32 12.92 -2.33
CA ASP A 59 11.73 13.72 -1.25
C ASP A 59 11.54 12.93 0.06
N GLN A 60 12.43 11.95 0.30
CA GLN A 60 12.44 11.11 1.51
C GLN A 60 11.10 10.39 1.73
N GLN A 61 10.56 9.80 0.66
CA GLN A 61 9.37 8.96 0.74
C GLN A 61 9.68 7.55 0.23
N LEU A 62 8.98 6.56 0.79
CA LEU A 62 8.86 5.24 0.19
C LEU A 62 7.47 5.12 -0.42
N LEU A 63 7.43 5.06 -1.75
CA LEU A 63 6.22 4.75 -2.49
C LEU A 63 6.05 3.23 -2.57
N VAL A 64 4.86 2.74 -2.23
CA VAL A 64 4.52 1.31 -2.28
C VAL A 64 3.25 1.14 -3.10
N TRP A 65 3.32 0.30 -4.13
CA TRP A 65 2.16 -0.13 -4.90
C TRP A 65 1.80 -1.56 -4.51
N VAL A 66 0.54 -1.79 -4.16
CA VAL A 66 -0.01 -3.11 -3.86
C VAL A 66 -1.13 -3.40 -4.83
N TYR A 67 -1.16 -4.62 -5.38
CA TYR A 67 -2.21 -5.06 -6.29
C TYR A 67 -3.13 -6.04 -5.57
N TRP A 68 -4.38 -5.64 -5.38
CA TRP A 68 -5.42 -6.41 -4.73
C TRP A 68 -6.29 -7.10 -5.77
N HIS A 69 -6.38 -8.42 -5.71
CA HIS A 69 -7.41 -9.18 -6.42
C HIS A 69 -8.48 -9.64 -5.42
N PRO A 70 -9.67 -9.02 -5.40
CA PRO A 70 -10.70 -9.39 -4.44
C PRO A 70 -11.23 -10.80 -4.69
N LEU A 71 -11.44 -11.54 -3.61
CA LEU A 71 -12.07 -12.86 -3.66
C LEU A 71 -13.60 -12.75 -3.48
N ARG A 72 -14.04 -11.76 -2.70
CA ARG A 72 -15.45 -11.42 -2.47
C ARG A 72 -15.57 -10.00 -1.93
N GLN A 73 -16.80 -9.49 -1.94
CA GLN A 73 -17.17 -8.32 -1.15
C GLN A 73 -17.09 -8.65 0.34
N THR A 74 -16.52 -7.72 1.11
CA THR A 74 -16.51 -7.80 2.58
C THR A 74 -17.85 -7.32 3.14
N GLU A 75 -18.17 -7.71 4.38
CA GLU A 75 -19.44 -7.31 5.03
C GLU A 75 -19.44 -5.83 5.41
N HIS A 76 -18.27 -5.32 5.79
CA HIS A 76 -18.02 -3.93 6.14
C HIS A 76 -16.81 -3.40 5.38
N PRO A 77 -16.73 -2.09 5.12
CA PRO A 77 -15.58 -1.52 4.43
C PRO A 77 -14.35 -1.59 5.34
N LEU A 78 -13.27 -2.16 4.82
CA LEU A 78 -12.00 -2.31 5.51
C LEU A 78 -11.00 -1.27 5.02
N LYS A 79 -10.12 -0.85 5.92
CA LYS A 79 -8.94 -0.05 5.58
C LYS A 79 -7.74 -0.95 5.33
N ALA A 80 -6.93 -0.58 4.34
CA ALA A 80 -5.61 -1.15 4.13
C ALA A 80 -4.57 -0.34 4.90
N PHE A 81 -3.53 -1.01 5.38
CA PHE A 81 -2.39 -0.36 6.03
C PHE A 81 -1.08 -0.94 5.51
N VAL A 82 -0.07 -0.09 5.37
CA VAL A 82 1.34 -0.48 5.23
C VAL A 82 2.10 0.01 6.46
N HIS A 83 2.91 -0.86 7.06
CA HIS A 83 3.79 -0.52 8.19
C HIS A 83 5.24 -0.80 7.84
N LEU A 84 6.11 0.19 8.06
CA LEU A 84 7.55 0.02 8.06
C LEU A 84 8.04 -0.24 9.49
N VAL A 85 8.59 -1.42 9.71
CA VAL A 85 8.94 -1.95 11.02
C VAL A 85 10.42 -2.25 11.08
N GLY A 86 11.09 -1.85 12.17
CA GLY A 86 12.53 -2.04 12.35
C GLY A 86 12.92 -2.15 13.82
N PRO A 87 14.14 -1.72 14.19
CA PRO A 87 14.54 -1.57 15.58
C PRO A 87 13.56 -0.68 16.36
N VAL A 88 13.60 -0.72 17.69
CA VAL A 88 12.70 0.10 18.52
C VAL A 88 12.88 1.58 18.19
N ASN A 89 11.81 2.21 17.71
CA ASN A 89 11.72 3.64 17.49
C ASN A 89 11.69 4.34 18.86
N PRO A 90 12.71 5.16 19.19
CA PRO A 90 12.79 5.81 20.50
C PRO A 90 11.69 6.84 20.74
N ALA A 91 11.10 7.41 19.69
CA ALA A 91 10.02 8.39 19.81
C ALA A 91 8.68 7.73 20.21
N THR A 92 8.42 6.51 19.74
CA THR A 92 7.14 5.81 19.99
C THR A 92 7.26 4.65 20.98
N SER A 93 8.48 4.21 21.30
CA SER A 93 8.76 2.97 22.05
C SER A 93 8.15 1.71 21.41
N THR A 94 7.91 1.76 20.10
CA THR A 94 7.43 0.63 19.30
C THR A 94 8.40 0.38 18.14
N PRO A 95 8.36 -0.76 17.44
CA PRO A 95 9.21 -0.95 16.26
C PRO A 95 8.66 -0.26 15.00
N LEU A 96 7.56 0.50 15.10
CA LEU A 96 6.95 1.21 13.96
C LEU A 96 7.68 2.52 13.68
N TRP A 97 8.16 2.67 12.45
CA TRP A 97 8.89 3.86 12.00
C TRP A 97 8.09 4.75 11.06
N SER A 98 7.33 4.14 10.15
CA SER A 98 6.49 4.85 9.21
C SER A 98 5.29 3.99 8.83
N GLN A 99 4.20 4.64 8.40
CA GLN A 99 2.98 3.96 8.01
C GLN A 99 2.14 4.82 7.08
N ASP A 100 1.24 4.15 6.38
CA ASP A 100 0.13 4.76 5.66
C ASP A 100 -1.09 3.82 5.77
N ASP A 101 -2.27 4.38 5.98
CA ASP A 101 -3.51 3.64 6.05
C ASP A 101 -4.72 4.44 5.51
N HIS A 102 -5.53 3.78 4.70
CA HIS A 102 -6.71 4.40 4.08
C HIS A 102 -7.68 3.33 3.60
N PHE A 103 -8.91 3.71 3.24
CA PHE A 103 -9.71 2.83 2.40
C PHE A 103 -9.02 2.67 1.03
N PRO A 104 -9.07 1.49 0.38
CA PRO A 104 -8.26 1.23 -0.80
C PRO A 104 -8.41 2.28 -1.92
N GLN A 105 -7.34 2.47 -2.68
CA GLN A 105 -7.18 3.52 -3.68
C GLN A 105 -7.35 4.94 -3.13
N ASN A 106 -6.79 5.20 -1.94
CA ASN A 106 -6.87 6.46 -1.23
C ASN A 106 -8.32 6.99 -1.16
N GLU A 107 -9.18 6.21 -0.49
CA GLU A 107 -10.61 6.52 -0.27
C GLU A 107 -11.52 6.36 -1.49
N ARG A 108 -10.99 6.03 -2.67
CA ARG A 108 -11.81 5.93 -3.89
C ARG A 108 -12.75 4.72 -3.89
N ILE A 109 -12.32 3.58 -3.36
CA ILE A 109 -13.11 2.35 -3.37
C ILE A 109 -13.18 1.74 -1.97
N ARG A 110 -14.21 0.94 -1.74
CA ARG A 110 -14.42 0.24 -0.47
C ARG A 110 -14.51 -1.26 -0.69
N THR A 111 -13.99 -2.03 0.26
CA THR A 111 -13.89 -3.49 0.13
C THR A 111 -15.25 -4.20 0.15
N ASP A 112 -16.28 -3.55 0.69
CA ASP A 112 -17.68 -3.99 0.64
C ASP A 112 -18.34 -3.79 -0.74
N SER A 113 -17.69 -3.02 -1.62
CA SER A 113 -18.10 -2.77 -3.01
C SER A 113 -17.16 -3.38 -4.05
N TRP A 114 -16.11 -4.11 -3.62
CA TRP A 114 -15.13 -4.73 -4.52
C TRP A 114 -15.76 -5.69 -5.54
N SER A 115 -15.25 -5.65 -6.77
CA SER A 115 -15.59 -6.65 -7.78
C SER A 115 -14.52 -7.75 -7.84
N PRO A 116 -14.89 -9.03 -7.65
CA PRO A 116 -13.95 -10.15 -7.82
C PRO A 116 -13.45 -10.36 -9.27
N SER A 117 -14.03 -9.65 -10.24
CA SER A 117 -13.58 -9.70 -11.63
C SER A 117 -12.49 -8.67 -11.95
N GLU A 118 -12.11 -7.82 -11.00
CA GLU A 118 -11.19 -6.71 -11.19
C GLU A 118 -9.97 -6.86 -10.28
N THR A 119 -8.85 -6.26 -10.70
CA THR A 119 -7.67 -6.08 -9.85
C THR A 119 -7.49 -4.59 -9.62
N TYR A 120 -7.24 -4.20 -8.37
CA TYR A 120 -7.09 -2.81 -7.97
C TYR A 120 -5.64 -2.54 -7.59
N ARG A 121 -5.02 -1.53 -8.21
CA ARG A 121 -3.74 -0.98 -7.77
C ARG A 121 -3.98 0.03 -6.68
N ASP A 122 -3.31 -0.14 -5.55
CA ASP A 122 -3.40 0.71 -4.38
C ASP A 122 -2.02 1.27 -4.05
N THR A 123 -1.96 2.53 -3.62
CA THR A 123 -0.71 3.29 -3.54
C THR A 123 -0.57 3.92 -2.17
N PHE A 124 0.52 3.57 -1.47
CA PHE A 124 0.84 4.05 -0.14
C PHE A 124 2.10 4.90 -0.20
N ASN A 125 2.15 5.95 0.61
CA ASN A 125 3.29 6.85 0.70
C ASN A 125 3.79 6.95 2.14
N LEU A 126 4.95 6.35 2.40
CA LEU A 126 5.54 6.29 3.74
C LEU A 126 6.63 7.37 3.88
N PRO A 127 6.45 8.37 4.76
CA PRO A 127 7.50 9.34 5.05
C PRO A 127 8.70 8.68 5.70
N LEU A 128 9.91 9.01 5.22
CA LEU A 128 11.17 8.47 5.72
C LEU A 128 12.08 9.50 6.40
N ALA A 129 11.65 10.77 6.49
CA ALA A 129 12.49 11.86 7.01
C ALA A 129 13.09 11.59 8.40
N ASP A 130 12.35 10.89 9.26
CA ASP A 130 12.77 10.54 10.62
C ASP A 130 13.22 9.08 10.76
N VAL A 131 13.42 8.35 9.65
CA VAL A 131 13.74 6.93 9.65
C VAL A 131 15.24 6.72 9.37
N PRO A 132 16.03 6.20 10.34
CA PRO A 132 17.46 5.98 10.16
C PRO A 132 17.77 4.96 9.06
N SER A 133 18.95 5.08 8.44
CA SER A 133 19.48 4.05 7.54
C SER A 133 19.56 2.68 8.22
N GLY A 134 19.24 1.62 7.49
CA GLY A 134 19.26 0.25 8.02
C GLY A 134 18.22 -0.65 7.37
N ASP A 135 18.10 -1.88 7.87
CA ASP A 135 17.14 -2.85 7.35
C ASP A 135 15.79 -2.76 8.07
N TYR A 136 14.72 -2.77 7.27
CA TYR A 136 13.34 -2.66 7.74
C TYR A 136 12.45 -3.66 7.02
N ASP A 137 11.45 -4.16 7.74
CA ASP A 137 10.40 -5.01 7.22
C ASP A 137 9.17 -4.18 6.87
N LEU A 138 8.67 -4.36 5.64
CA LEU A 138 7.47 -3.73 5.14
C LEU A 138 6.30 -4.71 5.26
N PHE A 139 5.33 -4.40 6.10
CA PHE A 139 4.13 -5.20 6.30
C PHE A 139 2.90 -4.55 5.68
N ILE A 140 1.97 -5.37 5.19
CA ILE A 140 0.65 -4.96 4.69
C ILE A 140 -0.46 -5.71 5.40
N GLY A 141 -1.63 -5.11 5.55
CA GLY A 141 -2.83 -5.84 5.94
C GLY A 141 -4.11 -5.04 5.74
N LEU A 142 -5.22 -5.67 6.12
CA LEU A 142 -6.54 -5.05 6.17
C LEU A 142 -7.03 -5.03 7.62
N TYR A 143 -7.83 -4.02 7.98
CA TYR A 143 -8.49 -3.94 9.28
C TYR A 143 -9.86 -3.29 9.17
N ASP A 144 -10.73 -3.68 10.10
CA ASP A 144 -12.02 -3.03 10.33
C ASP A 144 -11.79 -1.72 11.10
N PRO A 145 -12.16 -0.56 10.54
CA PRO A 145 -11.87 0.74 11.15
C PRO A 145 -12.71 1.05 12.38
N ASP A 146 -13.88 0.41 12.55
CA ASP A 146 -14.79 0.66 13.67
C ASP A 146 -14.34 -0.11 14.92
N THR A 147 -13.79 -1.31 14.72
CA THR A 147 -13.34 -2.20 15.81
C THR A 147 -11.83 -2.22 16.01
N GLY A 148 -11.05 -1.79 15.01
CA GLY A 148 -9.60 -1.95 14.97
C GLY A 148 -9.14 -3.40 14.72
N GLN A 149 -10.07 -4.33 14.44
CA GLN A 149 -9.75 -5.73 14.23
C GLN A 149 -9.03 -5.93 12.90
N ARG A 150 -7.83 -6.50 12.95
CA ARG A 150 -7.07 -6.87 11.75
C ARG A 150 -7.57 -8.19 11.16
N ILE A 151 -7.58 -8.26 9.83
CA ILE A 151 -7.92 -9.46 9.08
C ILE A 151 -6.73 -10.40 9.06
N ALA A 152 -6.99 -11.70 9.22
CA ALA A 152 -5.95 -12.72 9.22
C ALA A 152 -5.22 -12.79 7.87
N SER A 153 -3.94 -13.13 7.92
CA SER A 153 -3.09 -13.41 6.76
C SER A 153 -2.19 -14.59 7.13
N GLY A 154 -2.58 -15.79 6.69
CA GLY A 154 -2.00 -17.04 7.19
C GLY A 154 -2.20 -17.17 8.72
N GLU A 155 -1.12 -17.43 9.45
CA GLU A 155 -1.13 -17.52 10.92
C GLU A 155 -1.03 -16.17 11.63
N THR A 156 -0.98 -15.06 10.88
CA THR A 156 -0.80 -13.70 11.41
C THR A 156 -1.97 -12.80 11.02
N ASN A 157 -1.84 -11.48 11.17
CA ASN A 157 -2.83 -10.49 10.76
C ASN A 157 -2.24 -9.38 9.86
N ARG A 158 -1.10 -9.68 9.25
CA ARG A 158 -0.37 -8.83 8.30
C ARG A 158 0.60 -9.69 7.50
N PHE A 159 0.80 -9.38 6.24
CA PHE A 159 1.77 -10.07 5.39
C PHE A 159 3.08 -9.27 5.30
N LEU A 160 4.22 -9.96 5.32
CA LEU A 160 5.52 -9.34 5.02
C LEU A 160 5.64 -9.15 3.51
N LEU A 161 5.52 -7.91 3.02
CA LEU A 161 5.69 -7.60 1.60
C LEU A 161 7.13 -7.82 1.15
N THR A 162 8.08 -7.27 1.88
CA THR A 162 9.52 -7.39 1.62
C THR A 162 10.29 -6.83 2.82
N THR A 163 11.58 -7.19 2.91
CA THR A 163 12.57 -6.43 3.68
C THR A 163 13.27 -5.48 2.70
N LEU A 164 13.57 -4.25 3.15
CA LEU A 164 14.27 -3.24 2.38
C LEU A 164 15.34 -2.56 3.25
N THR A 165 16.41 -2.09 2.62
CA THR A 165 17.45 -1.31 3.27
C THR A 165 17.25 0.15 2.95
N ILE A 166 17.02 0.98 3.98
CA ILE A 166 17.07 2.43 3.85
C ILE A 166 18.54 2.84 3.72
N PRO A 167 18.93 3.51 2.62
CA PRO A 167 20.31 3.89 2.40
C PRO A 167 20.77 4.90 3.46
N ALA A 168 22.08 4.94 3.71
CA ALA A 168 22.69 6.08 4.35
C ALA A 168 22.69 7.28 3.39
N ASP A 169 22.51 8.47 3.93
CA ASP A 169 22.69 9.74 3.20
C ASP A 169 24.11 9.89 2.62
#